data_AF-A0A938RR23-F1
#
_entry.id   AF-A0A938RR23-F1
#
_cell.length_a   1.000
_cell.length_b   1.000
_cell.length_c   1.000
_cell.angle_alpha   90.00
_cell.angle_beta   90.00
_cell.angle_gamma   90.00
#
_symmetry.space_group_name_H-M   'P 1'
#
loop_
_entity.id
_entity.type
_entity.pdbx_description
1 polymer ?
#
loop_
_entity_poly.entity_id
_entity_poly.type
_entity_poly.pdbx_seq_one_letter_code
_entity_poly.pdbx_strand_id
1 'polypeptide(L)'
;GLTYFTDSSNANPRFLRNRIRHQLLPELSARYNPGIVKGLSQTAEIVRREDDYLQTVVGKILRRWGVVPGDAETVLPLADFIGLHAALQGRVVKRLLEAASPLRNGVGYRHVEAVLALARSPGRRKASLDLPGLIRVAKEGAVLRIGRVKSRPVRRDKRERNGLK
;
A
#
# COMPACT_ATOMS: atom_id res chain seq x y z
N GLY A 1 -2.00 35.20 25.04
CA GLY A 1 -2.23 34.92 23.61
C GLY A 1 -0.91 34.49 23.01
N LEU A 2 -0.90 33.45 22.17
CA LEU A 2 0.33 33.00 21.51
C LEU A 2 0.57 33.86 20.25
N THR A 3 1.73 34.50 20.18
CA THR A 3 2.20 35.25 19.01
C THR A 3 2.65 34.24 17.96
N TYR A 4 2.00 34.22 16.78
CA TYR A 4 2.47 33.40 15.68
C TYR A 4 3.73 34.05 15.08
N PHE A 5 4.79 33.26 14.91
CA PHE A 5 6.02 33.70 14.26
C PHE A 5 5.91 33.41 12.77
N THR A 6 5.95 34.45 11.94
CA THR A 6 5.85 34.34 10.48
C THR A 6 7.18 33.85 9.91
N ASP A 7 7.43 32.54 9.96
CA ASP A 7 8.57 31.99 9.23
C ASP A 7 8.35 32.16 7.71
N SER A 8 9.30 32.81 7.05
CA SER A 8 9.38 33.03 5.60
C SER A 8 9.19 31.75 4.75
N SER A 9 9.46 30.57 5.32
CA SER A 9 9.21 29.27 4.69
C SER A 9 7.72 28.98 4.45
N ASN A 10 6.81 29.59 5.24
CA ASN A 10 5.36 29.40 5.14
C ASN A 10 4.74 29.99 3.86
N ALA A 11 5.39 30.98 3.25
CA ALA A 11 4.95 31.61 2.01
C ALA A 11 5.72 31.12 0.78
N ASN A 12 6.71 30.23 0.94
CA ASN A 12 7.60 29.84 -0.14
C ASN A 12 6.87 28.95 -1.18
N PRO A 13 6.70 29.39 -2.44
CA PRO A 13 6.00 28.63 -3.47
C PRO A 13 6.79 27.42 -3.99
N ARG A 14 8.04 27.21 -3.56
CA ARG A 14 8.78 25.97 -3.89
C ARG A 14 8.10 24.73 -3.30
N PHE A 15 7.38 24.88 -2.19
CA PHE A 15 6.65 23.77 -1.59
C PHE A 15 5.29 23.57 -2.28
N LEU A 16 5.02 22.34 -2.71
CA LEU A 16 3.74 21.98 -3.36
C LEU A 16 2.53 22.36 -2.48
N ARG A 17 2.61 22.14 -1.16
CA ARG A 17 1.57 22.51 -0.21
C ARG A 17 1.24 24.01 -0.26
N ASN A 18 2.26 24.86 -0.33
CA ASN A 18 2.08 26.31 -0.36
C ASN A 18 1.48 26.77 -1.69
N ARG A 19 1.90 26.18 -2.82
CA ARG A 19 1.27 26.43 -4.12
C ARG A 19 -0.20 26.02 -4.14
N ILE A 20 -0.54 24.85 -3.61
CA ILE A 20 -1.93 24.40 -3.51
C ILE A 20 -2.75 25.39 -2.68
N ARG A 21 -2.24 25.78 -1.50
CA ARG A 21 -2.95 26.67 -0.57
C ARG A 21 -3.11 28.10 -1.10
N HIS A 22 -2.06 28.67 -1.67
CA HIS A 22 -2.03 30.10 -2.00
C HIS A 22 -2.36 30.42 -3.46
N GLN A 23 -2.33 29.42 -4.36
CA GLN A 23 -2.60 29.63 -5.78
C GLN A 23 -3.81 28.81 -6.24
N LEU A 24 -3.72 27.48 -6.13
CA LEU A 24 -4.73 26.59 -6.74
C LEU A 24 -6.09 26.65 -6.02
N LEU A 25 -6.14 26.52 -4.70
CA LEU A 25 -7.41 26.53 -3.96
C LEU A 25 -8.16 27.87 -4.09
N PRO A 26 -7.49 29.05 -4.00
CA PRO A 26 -8.15 30.33 -4.28
C PRO A 26 -8.71 30.41 -5.71
N GLU A 27 -7.96 29.95 -6.72
CA GLU A 27 -8.44 29.94 -8.11
C GLU A 27 -9.68 29.06 -8.28
N LEU A 28 -9.65 27.84 -7.74
CA LEU A 28 -10.78 26.90 -7.80
C LEU A 28 -12.02 27.47 -7.08
N SER A 29 -11.81 28.11 -5.93
CA SER A 29 -12.89 28.72 -5.15
C SER A 29 -13.51 29.92 -5.87
N ALA A 30 -12.71 30.74 -6.53
CA ALA A 30 -13.18 31.96 -7.19
C ALA A 30 -13.85 31.68 -8.55
N ARG A 31 -13.33 30.72 -9.33
CA ARG A 31 -13.73 30.50 -10.74
C ARG A 31 -14.68 29.33 -10.95
N TYR A 32 -14.76 28.37 -10.03
CA TYR A 32 -15.52 27.14 -10.24
C TYR A 32 -16.57 26.90 -9.15
N ASN A 33 -16.17 26.89 -7.88
CA ASN A 33 -17.08 26.59 -6.79
C ASN A 33 -16.60 27.22 -5.46
N PRO A 34 -17.29 28.25 -4.94
CA PRO A 34 -16.96 28.88 -3.66
C PRO A 34 -16.95 27.91 -2.47
N GLY A 35 -17.68 26.78 -2.57
CA GLY A 35 -17.75 25.74 -1.56
C GLY A 35 -16.70 24.63 -1.70
N ILE A 36 -15.77 24.69 -2.67
CA ILE A 36 -14.88 23.56 -2.99
C ILE A 36 -14.03 23.13 -1.80
N VAL A 37 -13.48 24.08 -1.03
CA VAL A 37 -12.64 23.77 0.14
C VAL A 37 -13.46 23.07 1.22
N LYS A 38 -14.71 23.50 1.43
CA LYS A 38 -15.65 22.86 2.36
C LYS A 38 -15.98 21.44 1.89
N GLY A 39 -16.32 21.25 0.62
CA GLY A 39 -16.64 19.93 0.05
C GLY A 39 -15.48 18.95 0.14
N LEU A 40 -14.26 19.39 -0.18
CA LEU A 40 -13.05 18.58 -0.04
C LEU A 40 -12.77 18.21 1.42
N SER A 41 -12.96 19.16 2.35
CA SER A 41 -12.77 18.90 3.78
C SER A 41 -13.80 17.91 4.33
N GLN A 42 -15.07 18.03 3.94
CA GLN A 42 -16.13 17.09 4.31
C GLN A 42 -15.88 15.70 3.73
N THR A 43 -15.45 15.62 2.47
CA THR A 43 -15.10 14.34 1.82
C THR A 43 -13.93 13.68 2.53
N ALA A 44 -12.88 14.45 2.87
CA ALA A 44 -11.74 13.96 3.62
C ALA A 44 -12.15 13.41 4.99
N GLU A 45 -13.11 14.03 5.66
CA GLU A 45 -13.61 13.59 6.96
C GLU A 45 -14.48 12.31 6.86
N ILE A 46 -15.28 12.17 5.80
CA ILE A 46 -16.00 10.93 5.51
C ILE A 46 -15.01 9.79 5.28
N VAL A 47 -14.05 9.99 4.37
CA VAL A 47 -13.04 8.99 4.03
C VAL A 47 -12.18 8.62 5.24
N ARG A 48 -11.85 9.58 6.11
CA ARG A 48 -11.09 9.30 7.35
C ARG A 48 -11.85 8.35 8.27
N ARG A 49 -13.13 8.62 8.54
CA ARG A 49 -13.96 7.77 9.40
C ARG A 49 -14.12 6.35 8.82
N GLU A 50 -14.31 6.25 7.51
CA GLU A 50 -14.36 4.96 6.81
C GLU A 50 -13.01 4.24 6.85
N ASP A 51 -11.90 4.98 6.70
CA ASP A 51 -10.56 4.42 6.80
C ASP A 51 -10.32 3.81 8.17
N ASP A 52 -10.61 4.53 9.25
CA ASP A 52 -10.46 4.08 10.65
C ASP A 52 -11.28 2.82 10.94
N TYR A 53 -12.54 2.77 10.46
CA TYR A 53 -13.37 1.59 10.61
C TYR A 53 -12.77 0.38 9.87
N LEU A 54 -12.40 0.55 8.61
CA LEU A 54 -11.85 -0.52 7.80
C LEU A 54 -10.46 -0.98 8.30
N GLN A 55 -9.65 -0.09 8.89
CA GLN A 55 -8.41 -0.47 9.58
C GLN A 55 -8.69 -1.38 10.78
N THR A 56 -9.78 -1.11 11.52
CA THR A 56 -10.23 -1.97 12.63
C THR A 56 -10.68 -3.34 12.12
N VAL A 57 -11.43 -3.39 11.03
CA VAL A 57 -11.87 -4.65 10.38
C VAL A 57 -10.66 -5.46 9.91
N VAL A 58 -9.71 -4.84 9.22
CA VAL A 58 -8.46 -5.50 8.78
C VAL A 58 -7.69 -6.05 9.97
N GLY A 59 -7.57 -5.29 11.07
CA GLY A 59 -6.94 -5.77 12.29
C GLY A 59 -7.61 -7.02 12.87
N LYS A 60 -8.95 -7.10 12.84
CA LYS A 60 -9.70 -8.30 13.27
C LYS A 60 -9.43 -9.49 12.37
N ILE A 61 -9.41 -9.29 11.05
CA ILE A 61 -9.11 -10.32 10.05
C ILE A 61 -7.71 -10.90 10.28
N LEU A 62 -6.71 -10.04 10.40
CA LEU A 62 -5.32 -10.48 10.61
C LEU A 62 -5.16 -11.25 11.93
N ARG A 63 -5.79 -10.78 13.02
CA ARG A 63 -5.81 -11.51 14.29
C ARG A 63 -6.46 -12.89 14.17
N ARG A 64 -7.57 -13.01 13.44
CA ARG A 64 -8.23 -14.30 13.17
C ARG A 64 -7.30 -15.27 12.44
N TRP A 65 -6.44 -14.77 11.56
CA TRP A 65 -5.44 -15.57 10.86
C TRP A 65 -4.15 -15.79 11.64
N GLY A 66 -4.03 -15.27 12.87
CA GLY A 66 -2.80 -15.33 13.65
C GLY A 66 -1.64 -14.53 13.05
N VAL A 67 -1.94 -13.52 12.23
CA VAL A 67 -0.94 -12.72 11.51
C VAL A 67 -0.58 -11.47 12.30
N VAL A 68 0.70 -11.32 12.60
CA VAL A 68 1.27 -10.11 13.22
C VAL A 68 2.05 -9.32 12.15
N PRO A 69 1.58 -8.14 11.74
CA PRO A 69 2.31 -7.30 10.79
C PRO A 69 3.70 -6.93 11.32
N GLY A 70 4.74 -7.12 10.50
CA GLY A 70 6.12 -6.80 10.84
C GLY A 70 6.99 -8.03 11.14
N ASP A 71 6.37 -9.20 11.33
CA ASP A 71 7.09 -10.48 11.42
C ASP A 71 7.97 -10.74 10.19
N ALA A 72 9.04 -11.50 10.38
CA ALA A 72 10.01 -11.80 9.33
C ALA A 72 9.36 -12.46 8.10
N GLU A 73 8.34 -13.29 8.33
CA GLU A 73 7.49 -13.88 7.32
C GLU A 73 6.03 -13.86 7.82
N THR A 74 5.13 -13.35 6.98
CA THR A 74 3.67 -13.40 7.16
C THR A 74 3.08 -14.39 6.16
N VAL A 75 2.15 -15.24 6.60
CA VAL A 75 1.46 -16.22 5.76
C VAL A 75 -0.04 -15.98 5.82
N LEU A 76 -0.68 -15.81 4.66
CA LEU A 76 -2.13 -15.64 4.55
C LEU A 76 -2.78 -16.89 3.97
N PRO A 77 -3.93 -17.35 4.52
CA PRO A 77 -4.76 -18.36 3.88
C PRO A 77 -5.34 -17.81 2.57
N LEU A 78 -4.91 -18.35 1.43
CA LEU A 78 -5.19 -17.76 0.12
C LEU A 78 -6.68 -17.76 -0.21
N ALA A 79 -7.39 -18.84 0.10
CA ALA A 79 -8.83 -18.96 -0.17
C ALA A 79 -9.63 -17.92 0.61
N ASP A 80 -9.40 -17.83 1.92
CA ASP A 80 -10.04 -16.83 2.79
C ASP A 80 -9.70 -15.41 2.35
N PHE A 81 -8.43 -15.15 2.02
CA PHE A 81 -7.98 -13.85 1.54
C PHE A 81 -8.67 -13.44 0.24
N ILE A 82 -8.73 -14.32 -0.76
CA ILE A 82 -9.42 -14.05 -2.03
C ILE A 82 -10.93 -13.93 -1.83
N GLY A 83 -11.50 -14.61 -0.83
CA GLY A 83 -12.91 -14.53 -0.46
C GLY A 83 -13.31 -13.20 0.21
N LEU A 84 -12.37 -12.37 0.66
CA LEU A 84 -12.68 -11.05 1.21
C LEU A 84 -13.21 -10.10 0.12
N HIS A 85 -13.98 -9.09 0.54
CA HIS A 85 -14.31 -7.96 -0.33
C HIS A 85 -13.04 -7.28 -0.87
N ALA A 86 -13.05 -6.83 -2.13
CA ALA A 86 -11.87 -6.27 -2.81
C ALA A 86 -11.21 -5.11 -2.02
N ALA A 87 -12.02 -4.25 -1.40
CA ALA A 87 -11.53 -3.17 -0.54
C ALA A 87 -10.71 -3.67 0.65
N LEU A 88 -11.10 -4.80 1.25
CA LEU A 88 -10.38 -5.41 2.37
C LEU A 88 -9.10 -6.11 1.88
N GLN A 89 -9.14 -6.75 0.72
CA GLN A 89 -7.95 -7.38 0.13
C GLN A 89 -6.83 -6.35 -0.07
N GLY A 90 -7.16 -5.22 -0.71
CA GLY A 90 -6.20 -4.14 -0.95
C GLY A 90 -5.64 -3.56 0.35
N ARG A 91 -6.49 -3.36 1.37
CA ARG A 91 -6.06 -2.84 2.68
C ARG A 91 -5.20 -3.82 3.47
N VAL A 92 -5.53 -5.11 3.46
CA VAL A 92 -4.69 -6.17 4.05
C VAL A 92 -3.31 -6.14 3.42
N VAL A 93 -3.23 -6.18 2.09
CA VAL A 93 -1.95 -6.15 1.37
C VAL A 93 -1.17 -4.87 1.70
N LYS A 94 -1.82 -3.70 1.61
CA LYS A 94 -1.18 -2.42 1.93
C LYS A 94 -0.58 -2.42 3.33
N ARG A 95 -1.35 -2.85 4.33
CA ARG A 95 -0.90 -2.90 5.73
C ARG A 95 0.29 -3.84 5.94
N LEU A 96 0.28 -5.01 5.32
CA LEU A 96 1.37 -5.99 5.44
C LEU A 96 2.65 -5.51 4.74
N LEU A 97 2.50 -4.90 3.56
CA LEU A 97 3.62 -4.34 2.82
C LEU A 97 4.23 -3.11 3.53
N GLU A 98 3.39 -2.23 4.10
CA GLU A 98 3.85 -1.10 4.92
C GLU A 98 4.61 -1.58 6.17
N ALA A 99 4.12 -2.62 6.83
CA ALA A 99 4.80 -3.19 8.00
C ALA A 99 6.10 -3.94 7.64
N ALA A 100 6.18 -4.56 6.47
CA ALA A 100 7.38 -5.25 6.00
C ALA A 100 8.44 -4.30 5.42
N SER A 101 8.06 -3.09 5.01
CA SER A 101 8.93 -2.12 4.35
C SER A 101 9.73 -1.29 5.35
N PRO A 102 11.09 -1.30 5.28
CA PRO A 102 11.91 -0.38 6.05
C PRO A 102 11.85 1.07 5.52
N LEU A 103 11.28 1.26 4.33
CA LEU A 103 11.20 2.55 3.66
C LEU A 103 9.82 3.18 3.88
N ARG A 104 9.79 4.42 4.41
CA ARG A 104 8.55 5.18 4.68
C ARG A 104 7.67 5.42 3.44
N ASN A 105 8.18 5.23 2.22
CA ASN A 105 7.45 5.41 0.94
C ASN A 105 7.75 4.32 -0.12
N GLY A 106 8.27 3.15 0.29
CA GLY A 106 8.69 2.10 -0.65
C GLY A 106 7.52 1.37 -1.34
N VAL A 107 6.32 1.45 -0.78
CA VAL A 107 5.15 0.68 -1.21
C VAL A 107 4.06 1.64 -1.71
N GLY A 108 3.80 1.62 -3.01
CA GLY A 108 2.73 2.39 -3.64
C GLY A 108 1.62 1.50 -4.19
N TYR A 109 0.57 2.13 -4.72
CA TYR A 109 -0.61 1.49 -5.30
C TYR A 109 -0.27 0.34 -6.27
N ARG A 110 0.68 0.57 -7.19
CA ARG A 110 1.13 -0.46 -8.16
C ARG A 110 1.64 -1.76 -7.51
N HIS A 111 2.25 -1.68 -6.33
CA HIS A 111 2.76 -2.85 -5.63
C HIS A 111 1.63 -3.64 -4.97
N VAL A 112 0.62 -2.94 -4.44
CA VAL A 112 -0.60 -3.54 -3.91
C VAL A 112 -1.32 -4.30 -5.03
N GLU A 113 -1.55 -3.66 -6.17
CA GLU A 113 -2.20 -4.28 -7.33
C GLU A 113 -1.42 -5.50 -7.85
N ALA A 114 -0.09 -5.43 -7.92
CA ALA A 114 0.74 -6.56 -8.33
C ALA A 114 0.58 -7.78 -7.41
N VAL A 115 0.47 -7.56 -6.09
CA VAL A 115 0.23 -8.63 -5.11
C VAL A 115 -1.18 -9.20 -5.25
N LEU A 116 -2.20 -8.35 -5.45
CA LEU A 116 -3.56 -8.81 -5.68
C LEU A 116 -3.67 -9.66 -6.96
N ALA A 117 -3.01 -9.23 -8.04
CA ALA A 117 -2.92 -9.97 -9.28
C ALA A 117 -2.23 -11.33 -9.09
N LEU A 118 -1.12 -11.37 -8.34
CA LEU A 118 -0.44 -12.63 -8.00
C LEU A 118 -1.36 -13.57 -7.21
N ALA A 119 -2.06 -13.07 -6.19
CA ALA A 119 -2.98 -13.87 -5.40
C ALA A 119 -4.07 -14.52 -6.28
N ARG A 120 -4.65 -13.76 -7.20
CA ARG A 120 -5.71 -14.22 -8.12
C ARG A 120 -5.23 -15.04 -9.31
N SER A 121 -3.93 -15.02 -9.62
CA SER A 121 -3.38 -15.69 -10.80
C SER A 121 -3.76 -17.19 -10.86
N PRO A 122 -4.25 -17.70 -12.00
CA PRO A 122 -4.59 -19.11 -12.13
C PRO A 122 -3.31 -19.97 -12.21
N GLY A 123 -3.29 -21.10 -11.49
CA GLY A 123 -2.23 -22.11 -11.62
C GLY A 123 -1.68 -22.63 -10.28
N ARG A 124 -1.24 -23.90 -10.30
CA ARG A 124 -0.62 -24.63 -9.16
C ARG A 124 0.89 -24.38 -9.02
N ARG A 125 1.52 -23.61 -9.93
CA ARG A 125 2.97 -23.37 -9.88
C ARG A 125 3.28 -22.25 -8.90
N LYS A 126 4.38 -22.43 -8.14
CA LYS A 126 4.96 -21.36 -7.32
C LYS A 126 5.20 -20.13 -8.20
N ALA A 127 4.61 -19.01 -7.80
CA ALA A 127 4.81 -17.72 -8.43
C ALA A 127 5.22 -16.71 -7.37
N SER A 128 6.16 -15.83 -7.70
CA SER A 128 6.69 -14.86 -6.75
C SER A 128 6.97 -13.52 -7.43
N LEU A 129 6.90 -12.46 -6.64
CA LEU A 129 7.25 -11.10 -7.03
C LEU A 129 8.19 -10.49 -5.99
N ASP A 130 9.13 -9.68 -6.47
CA ASP A 130 10.06 -8.92 -5.64
C ASP A 130 9.64 -7.45 -5.68
N LEU A 131 9.47 -6.86 -4.50
CA LEU A 131 9.08 -5.47 -4.30
C LEU A 131 10.25 -4.64 -3.73
N PRO A 132 10.18 -3.30 -3.79
CA PRO A 132 11.14 -2.44 -3.12
C PRO A 132 11.27 -2.75 -1.63
N GLY A 133 12.45 -2.52 -1.06
CA GLY A 133 12.71 -2.78 0.36
C GLY A 133 13.02 -4.24 0.70
N LEU A 134 13.47 -5.04 -0.27
CA LEU A 134 13.79 -6.47 -0.12
C LEU A 134 12.58 -7.33 0.30
N ILE A 135 11.37 -6.89 -0.03
CA ILE A 135 10.15 -7.65 0.23
C ILE A 135 9.94 -8.62 -0.93
N ARG A 136 9.63 -9.88 -0.60
CA ARG A 136 9.17 -10.88 -1.54
C ARG A 136 7.78 -11.34 -1.17
N VAL A 137 6.94 -11.47 -2.18
CA VAL A 137 5.63 -12.10 -2.06
C VAL A 137 5.60 -13.35 -2.92
N ALA A 138 5.15 -14.46 -2.35
CA ALA A 138 5.07 -15.74 -3.04
C ALA A 138 3.71 -16.39 -2.83
N LYS A 139 3.11 -16.88 -3.93
CA LYS A 139 1.95 -17.75 -3.91
C LYS A 139 2.43 -19.19 -3.97
N GLU A 140 2.17 -19.94 -2.91
CA GLU A 140 2.61 -21.34 -2.76
C GLU A 140 1.43 -22.21 -2.33
N GLY A 141 0.88 -22.99 -3.26
CA GLY A 141 -0.29 -23.83 -2.96
C GLY A 141 -1.49 -23.01 -2.47
N ALA A 142 -1.89 -23.24 -1.23
CA ALA A 142 -3.05 -22.61 -0.59
C ALA A 142 -2.70 -21.35 0.23
N VAL A 143 -1.46 -20.84 0.16
CA VAL A 143 -1.03 -19.68 0.95
C VAL A 143 -0.37 -18.58 0.12
N LEU A 144 -0.49 -17.35 0.61
CA LEU A 144 0.27 -16.18 0.15
C LEU A 144 1.28 -15.81 1.23
N ARG A 145 2.57 -15.93 0.94
CA ARG A 145 3.66 -15.57 1.85
C ARG A 145 4.19 -14.18 1.51
N ILE A 146 4.40 -13.35 2.52
CA ILE A 146 5.00 -12.02 2.41
C ILE A 146 6.14 -11.98 3.42
N GLY A 147 7.36 -11.71 2.97
CA GLY A 147 8.52 -11.67 3.88
C GLY A 147 9.69 -10.90 3.30
N ARG A 148 10.72 -10.70 4.12
CA ARG A 148 11.97 -10.07 3.67
C ARG A 148 12.96 -11.12 3.18
N VAL A 149 13.61 -10.86 2.05
CA VAL A 149 14.69 -11.72 1.54
C VAL A 149 16.02 -11.24 2.12
N LYS A 150 16.81 -12.17 2.67
CA LYS A 150 18.15 -11.87 3.21
C LYS A 150 19.18 -11.45 2.14
N SER A 151 18.90 -11.72 0.85
CA SER A 151 19.69 -11.27 -0.30
C SER A 151 18.86 -11.32 -1.59
N ARG A 152 19.20 -10.51 -2.60
CA ARG A 152 18.58 -10.62 -3.93
C ARG A 152 18.82 -12.05 -4.45
N PRO A 153 17.77 -12.82 -4.78
CA PRO A 153 17.96 -14.12 -5.35
C PRO A 153 18.45 -13.94 -6.79
N VAL A 154 19.59 -14.56 -7.08
CA VAL A 154 20.11 -14.72 -8.44
C VAL A 154 19.01 -15.36 -9.28
N ARG A 155 18.56 -14.68 -10.33
CA ARG A 155 17.67 -15.29 -11.33
C ARG A 155 18.41 -16.50 -11.89
N ARG A 156 17.99 -17.72 -11.52
CA ARG A 156 18.40 -18.92 -12.28
C ARG A 156 17.67 -18.86 -13.62
N ASP A 157 18.40 -18.41 -14.63
CA ASP A 157 17.95 -18.44 -16.01
C ASP A 157 17.69 -19.89 -16.40
N LYS A 158 16.50 -20.18 -16.93
CA LYS A 158 16.08 -21.53 -17.36
C LYS A 158 16.62 -21.85 -18.76
N ARG A 159 17.84 -21.41 -19.07
CA ARG A 159 18.49 -21.60 -20.37
C ARG A 159 19.72 -22.52 -20.31
N GLU A 160 19.77 -23.48 -19.39
CA GLU A 160 20.80 -24.55 -19.42
C GLU A 160 20.17 -25.88 -19.05
N ARG A 161 19.30 -26.40 -19.92
CA ARG A 161 18.86 -27.80 -19.90
C ARG A 161 18.33 -28.20 -21.27
N ASN A 162 19.12 -27.96 -22.32
CA ASN A 162 18.93 -28.55 -23.65
C ASN A 162 20.30 -28.59 -24.36
N GLY A 163 21.17 -29.48 -23.90
CA GLY A 163 22.51 -29.65 -24.46
C GLY A 163 23.20 -30.88 -23.89
N LEU A 164 22.56 -32.04 -24.00
CA LEU A 164 23.19 -33.35 -23.89
C LEU A 164 22.19 -34.40 -24.40
N LYS A 165 22.22 -34.58 -25.72
CA LYS A 165 22.25 -35.86 -26.44
C LYS A 165 22.32 -35.58 -27.93
#